data_AF-A0A924B0I9-F1
#
_entry.id   AF-A0A924B0I9-F1
#
_cell.length_a   1.000
_cell.length_b   1.000
_cell.length_c   1.000
_cell.angle_alpha   90.00
_cell.angle_beta   90.00
_cell.angle_gamma   90.00
#
_symmetry.space_group_name_H-M   'P 1'
#
loop_
_entity.id
_entity.type
_entity.pdbx_description
1 polymer ?
#
loop_
_entity_poly.entity_id
_entity_poly.type
_entity_poly.pdbx_seq_one_letter_code
_entity_poly.pdbx_strand_id
1 'polypeptide(L)'
;MKRKDWILVIGTLFLIVFLDHISKQWASNMPEQWHGILHLILIHNHGAMLGLFSELPAVLRIVTLSTSGVFLLSIYAIIQYLIPTRLMTLRMGLSILVGGILGNVVDRILYGHVIDFIAIQLKTWHSPIWNIADVVQWVGYALIVYSIIKFGEQIWPDNNSRKVFWVNKRFQIKYSALFMVVGLFLTLISLVFSYTYLKVTIEEVGGQNPALVTKFAEPFLYSFAALAVTFSIVLFSIGKLISQRIAGPLFAFERFLNEALEGKNLTKQGQALKLRAGDDFKHLEKLAEQIRIKLIKINAEKIIETIEYKEEEEG
;
A
#
# COMPACT_ATOMS: atom_id res chain seq x y z
N MET A 1 5.48 5.35 -11.78
CA MET A 1 5.66 6.73 -11.29
C MET A 1 7.01 7.23 -11.75
N LYS A 2 7.19 8.54 -11.96
CA LYS A 2 8.52 9.12 -12.18
C LYS A 2 9.25 9.19 -10.82
N ARG A 3 10.58 9.20 -10.81
CA ARG A 3 11.39 9.29 -9.57
C ARG A 3 10.95 10.46 -8.67
N LYS A 4 10.66 11.61 -9.27
CA LYS A 4 10.16 12.81 -8.59
C LYS A 4 8.84 12.60 -7.82
N ASP A 5 7.93 11.77 -8.33
CA ASP A 5 6.64 11.52 -7.68
C ASP A 5 6.86 10.69 -6.40
N TRP A 6 7.80 9.74 -6.42
CA TRP A 6 8.18 8.95 -5.24
C TRP A 6 8.85 9.80 -4.18
N ILE A 7 9.76 10.70 -4.57
CA ILE A 7 10.40 11.66 -3.67
C ILE A 7 9.34 12.53 -2.99
N LEU A 8 8.33 12.98 -3.73
CA LEU A 8 7.27 13.82 -3.19
C LEU A 8 6.41 13.05 -2.18
N VAL A 9 5.96 11.84 -2.53
CA VAL A 9 5.13 10.98 -1.66
C VAL A 9 5.86 10.59 -0.38
N ILE A 10 7.10 10.11 -0.49
CA ILE A 10 7.91 9.70 0.67
C ILE A 10 8.36 10.91 1.48
N GLY A 11 8.79 11.98 0.81
CA GLY A 11 9.19 13.24 1.45
C GLY A 11 8.05 13.86 2.25
N THR A 12 6.81 13.78 1.75
CA THR A 12 5.62 14.28 2.48
C THR A 12 5.40 13.51 3.78
N LEU A 13 5.52 12.17 3.76
CA LEU A 13 5.37 11.35 4.97
C LEU A 13 6.38 11.78 6.03
N PHE A 14 7.66 11.89 5.69
CA PHE A 14 8.70 12.29 6.64
C PHE A 14 8.57 13.75 7.08
N LEU A 15 8.15 14.64 6.18
CA LEU A 15 7.90 16.04 6.51
C LEU A 15 6.80 16.16 7.57
N ILE A 16 5.72 15.39 7.44
CA ILE A 16 4.62 15.41 8.43
C ILE A 16 5.11 14.92 9.79
N VAL A 17 5.85 13.81 9.85
CA VAL A 17 6.44 13.30 11.10
C VAL A 17 7.36 14.35 11.74
N PHE A 18 8.18 15.01 10.93
CA PHE A 18 9.11 16.03 11.39
C PHE A 18 8.40 17.28 11.94
N LEU A 19 7.39 17.77 11.23
CA LEU A 19 6.59 18.93 11.65
C LEU A 19 5.83 18.65 12.94
N ASP A 20 5.23 17.46 13.05
CA ASP A 20 4.55 17.02 14.26
C ASP A 20 5.54 16.95 15.45
N HIS A 21 6.70 16.33 15.26
CA HIS A 21 7.74 16.25 16.28
C HIS A 21 8.18 17.63 16.77
N ILE A 22 8.46 18.58 15.87
CA ILE A 22 8.81 19.96 16.24
C ILE A 22 7.67 20.62 17.01
N SER A 23 6.42 20.47 16.56
CA SER A 23 5.27 21.10 17.20
C SER A 23 5.10 20.62 18.65
N LYS A 24 5.38 19.34 18.90
CA LYS A 24 5.31 18.73 20.24
C LYS A 24 6.47 19.17 21.13
N GLN A 25 7.69 19.24 20.60
CA GLN A 25 8.85 19.77 21.34
C GLN A 25 8.64 21.24 21.76
N TRP A 26 8.04 22.04 20.88
CA TRP A 26 7.65 23.40 21.21
C TRP A 26 6.59 23.41 22.33
N ALA A 27 5.54 22.60 22.21
CA ALA A 27 4.48 22.52 23.20
C ALA A 27 4.94 22.01 24.57
N SER A 28 5.95 21.14 24.65
CA SER A 28 6.49 20.65 25.92
C SER A 28 7.12 21.74 26.80
N ASN A 29 7.45 22.90 26.24
CA ASN A 29 8.05 24.02 26.97
C ASN A 29 7.09 25.22 27.15
N MET A 30 5.85 25.12 26.67
CA MET A 30 4.90 26.22 26.75
C MET A 30 4.09 26.19 28.06
N PRO A 31 3.83 27.34 28.70
CA PRO A 31 2.84 27.41 29.74
C PRO A 31 1.42 27.26 29.17
N GLU A 32 0.45 26.92 30.01
CA GLU A 32 -0.96 26.92 29.64
C GLU A 32 -1.38 28.33 29.16
N GLN A 33 -2.01 28.41 27.98
CA GLN A 33 -2.34 29.69 27.35
C GLN A 33 -3.71 29.67 26.67
N TRP A 34 -4.42 30.79 26.78
CA TRP A 34 -5.75 30.97 26.22
C TRP A 34 -5.74 32.00 25.09
N HIS A 35 -6.31 31.62 23.96
CA HIS A 35 -6.44 32.42 22.75
C HIS A 35 -7.90 32.39 22.28
N GLY A 36 -8.78 33.02 23.06
CA GLY A 36 -10.22 33.01 22.81
C GLY A 36 -10.82 31.62 22.97
N ILE A 37 -11.26 31.01 21.86
CA ILE A 37 -11.83 29.65 21.83
C ILE A 37 -10.74 28.57 21.89
N LEU A 38 -9.50 28.93 21.53
CA LEU A 38 -8.38 28.00 21.50
C LEU A 38 -7.65 28.02 22.84
N HIS A 39 -7.47 26.84 23.41
CA HIS A 39 -6.78 26.63 24.68
C HIS A 39 -5.56 25.71 24.43
N LEU A 40 -4.38 26.23 24.70
CA LEU A 40 -3.12 25.50 24.59
C LEU A 40 -2.77 24.94 25.98
N ILE A 41 -2.91 23.62 26.12
CA ILE A 41 -2.71 22.91 27.39
C ILE A 41 -1.99 21.60 27.14
N LEU A 42 -0.86 21.37 27.79
CA LEU A 42 -0.06 20.17 27.63
C LEU A 42 -0.67 18.98 28.37
N ILE A 43 -1.00 17.91 27.65
CA ILE A 43 -1.44 16.63 28.19
C ILE A 43 -0.61 15.48 27.64
N HIS A 44 -0.27 14.54 28.51
CA HIS A 44 0.40 13.29 28.16
C HIS A 44 -0.61 12.15 28.06
N ASN A 45 -0.84 11.69 26.84
CA ASN A 45 -1.85 10.68 26.54
C ASN A 45 -1.21 9.28 26.41
N HIS A 46 -1.43 8.45 27.44
CA HIS A 46 -0.86 7.09 27.52
C HIS A 46 -1.67 6.01 26.78
N GLY A 47 -2.87 6.33 26.30
CA GLY A 47 -3.70 5.36 25.57
C GLY A 47 -3.13 5.04 24.19
N ALA A 48 -3.26 3.79 23.73
CA ALA A 48 -3.36 3.55 22.29
C ALA A 48 -4.82 3.76 21.86
N MET A 49 -5.11 3.71 20.56
CA MET A 49 -6.45 3.94 19.97
C MET A 49 -7.57 3.36 20.86
N LEU A 50 -8.43 4.23 21.43
CA LEU A 50 -9.55 3.90 22.34
C LEU A 50 -9.19 3.35 23.74
N GLY A 51 -7.98 3.61 24.25
CA GLY A 51 -7.53 3.10 25.57
C GLY A 51 -7.09 1.64 25.53
N LEU A 52 -7.14 0.98 24.37
CA LEU A 52 -6.56 -0.34 24.19
C LEU A 52 -5.06 -0.27 24.49
N PHE A 53 -4.53 -1.26 25.19
CA PHE A 53 -3.10 -1.37 25.54
C PHE A 53 -2.56 -0.34 26.55
N SER A 54 -3.39 0.50 27.18
CA SER A 54 -2.94 1.41 28.25
C SER A 54 -2.40 0.67 29.48
N GLU A 55 -3.03 -0.48 29.79
CA GLU A 55 -2.68 -1.34 30.94
C GLU A 55 -1.48 -2.26 30.69
N LEU A 56 -0.91 -2.25 29.48
CA LEU A 56 0.29 -3.03 29.20
C LEU A 56 1.51 -2.38 29.85
N PRO A 57 2.43 -3.17 30.44
CA PRO A 57 3.77 -2.71 30.79
C PRO A 57 4.43 -1.95 29.62
N ALA A 58 5.18 -0.90 29.94
CA ALA A 58 5.76 0.01 28.94
C ALA A 58 6.53 -0.72 27.81
N VAL A 59 7.24 -1.78 28.18
CA VAL A 59 8.01 -2.64 27.28
C VAL A 59 7.11 -3.34 26.27
N LEU A 60 6.04 -3.99 26.73
CA LEU A 60 5.06 -4.67 25.87
C LEU A 60 4.42 -3.69 24.90
N ARG A 61 4.12 -2.49 25.38
CA ARG A 61 3.57 -1.41 24.56
C ARG A 61 4.55 -0.99 23.46
N ILE A 62 5.83 -0.80 23.78
CA ILE A 62 6.88 -0.47 22.78
C ILE A 62 7.00 -1.57 21.72
N VAL A 63 7.06 -2.83 22.14
CA VAL A 63 7.22 -3.98 21.23
C VAL A 63 6.01 -4.13 20.31
N THR A 64 4.80 -4.00 20.86
CA THR A 64 3.56 -4.10 20.09
C THR A 64 3.46 -2.96 19.07
N LEU A 65 3.72 -1.72 19.50
CA LEU A 65 3.64 -0.54 18.63
C LEU A 65 4.72 -0.53 17.54
N SER A 66 5.96 -0.89 17.86
CA SER A 66 7.05 -0.98 16.87
C SER A 66 6.77 -2.04 15.82
N THR A 67 6.29 -3.22 16.24
CA THR A 67 5.84 -4.28 15.34
C THR A 67 4.73 -3.79 14.43
N SER A 68 3.63 -3.27 14.99
CA SER A 68 2.50 -2.74 14.20
C SER A 68 2.92 -1.62 13.25
N GLY A 69 3.90 -0.79 13.64
CA GLY A 69 4.49 0.24 12.79
C GLY A 69 5.17 -0.30 11.54
N VAL A 70 5.91 -1.41 11.64
CA VAL A 70 6.53 -2.09 10.48
C VAL A 70 5.46 -2.62 9.53
N PHE A 71 4.41 -3.23 10.07
CA PHE A 71 3.27 -3.69 9.27
C PHE A 71 2.55 -2.55 8.55
N LEU A 72 2.29 -1.45 9.25
CA LEU A 72 1.71 -0.23 8.69
C LEU A 72 2.54 0.32 7.52
N LEU A 73 3.86 0.46 7.70
CA LEU A 73 4.78 0.94 6.67
C LEU A 73 4.83 0.00 5.46
N SER A 74 4.80 -1.31 5.70
CA SER A 74 4.78 -2.32 4.64
C SER A 74 3.49 -2.21 3.82
N ILE A 75 2.33 -2.15 4.48
CA ILE A 75 1.04 -1.96 3.81
C ILE A 75 1.01 -0.64 3.04
N TYR A 76 1.50 0.45 3.65
CA TYR A 76 1.61 1.75 3.00
C TYR A 76 2.43 1.70 1.70
N ALA A 77 3.65 1.14 1.76
CA ALA A 77 4.52 1.03 0.59
C ALA A 77 3.85 0.27 -0.55
N ILE A 78 3.13 -0.80 -0.22
CA ILE A 78 2.44 -1.63 -1.20
C ILE A 78 1.22 -0.89 -1.78
N ILE A 79 0.40 -0.24 -0.96
CA ILE A 79 -0.73 0.57 -1.45
C ILE A 79 -0.22 1.67 -2.38
N GLN A 80 0.87 2.34 -2.01
CA GLN A 80 1.53 3.31 -2.88
C GLN A 80 2.04 2.68 -4.18
N TYR A 81 2.49 1.43 -4.19
CA TYR A 81 2.84 0.78 -5.45
C TYR A 81 1.58 0.51 -6.33
N LEU A 82 0.48 0.09 -5.70
CA LEU A 82 -0.75 -0.30 -6.40
C LEU A 82 -1.55 0.85 -7.01
N ILE A 83 -1.58 2.02 -6.36
CA ILE A 83 -2.40 3.14 -6.83
C ILE A 83 -1.99 3.56 -8.25
N PRO A 84 -2.95 3.78 -9.19
CA PRO A 84 -2.63 4.33 -10.50
C PRO A 84 -1.74 5.58 -10.43
N THR A 85 -0.77 5.70 -11.34
CA THR A 85 0.24 6.77 -11.32
C THR A 85 -0.34 8.18 -11.41
N ARG A 86 -1.57 8.31 -11.94
CA ARG A 86 -2.26 9.59 -12.13
C ARG A 86 -3.00 10.08 -10.87
N LEU A 87 -3.21 9.23 -9.87
CA LEU A 87 -3.96 9.57 -8.66
C LEU A 87 -3.04 10.14 -7.58
N MET A 88 -2.36 11.26 -7.89
CA MET A 88 -1.41 11.88 -6.97
C MET A 88 -2.09 12.36 -5.67
N THR A 89 -3.32 12.86 -5.75
CA THR A 89 -4.09 13.30 -4.58
C THR A 89 -4.34 12.18 -3.58
N LEU A 90 -4.70 10.98 -4.05
CA LEU A 90 -4.88 9.81 -3.18
C LEU A 90 -3.58 9.41 -2.48
N ARG A 91 -2.48 9.43 -3.24
CA ARG A 91 -1.14 9.07 -2.74
C ARG A 91 -0.68 10.03 -1.66
N MET A 92 -0.86 11.33 -1.90
CA MET A 92 -0.56 12.38 -0.93
C MET A 92 -1.43 12.28 0.32
N GLY A 93 -2.74 12.06 0.15
CA GLY A 93 -3.66 11.84 1.27
C GLY A 93 -3.23 10.68 2.16
N LEU A 94 -2.80 9.56 1.57
CA LEU A 94 -2.24 8.42 2.31
C LEU A 94 -0.92 8.73 3.01
N SER A 95 0.00 9.46 2.37
CA SER A 95 1.27 9.87 2.98
C SER A 95 1.06 10.79 4.18
N ILE A 96 0.12 11.72 4.07
CA ILE A 96 -0.24 12.63 5.16
C ILE A 96 -0.88 11.85 6.31
N LEU A 97 -1.84 10.98 6.01
CA LEU A 97 -2.51 10.14 7.00
C LEU A 97 -1.49 9.25 7.76
N VAL A 98 -0.67 8.50 7.04
CA VAL A 98 0.34 7.62 7.63
C VAL A 98 1.43 8.41 8.36
N GLY A 99 1.83 9.57 7.83
CA GLY A 99 2.76 10.47 8.52
C GLY A 99 2.25 10.90 9.90
N GLY A 100 0.97 11.29 10.02
CA GLY A 100 0.38 11.63 11.31
C GLY A 100 0.30 10.44 12.27
N ILE A 101 -0.08 9.26 11.77
CA ILE A 101 -0.06 8.02 12.57
C ILE A 101 1.35 7.75 13.09
N LEU A 102 2.37 7.86 12.24
CA LEU A 102 3.76 7.62 12.62
C LEU A 102 4.27 8.64 13.64
N GLY A 103 3.92 9.92 13.54
CA GLY A 103 4.28 10.93 14.55
C GLY A 103 3.79 10.52 15.95
N ASN A 104 2.54 10.09 16.06
CA ASN A 104 1.96 9.58 17.29
C ASN A 104 2.53 8.22 17.75
N VAL A 105 3.03 7.38 16.85
CA VAL A 105 3.71 6.12 17.19
C VAL A 105 5.13 6.41 17.71
N VAL A 106 5.84 7.35 17.09
CA VAL A 106 7.19 7.77 17.51
C VAL A 106 7.18 8.27 18.95
N ASP A 107 6.24 9.14 19.31
CA ASP A 107 6.13 9.61 20.70
C ASP A 107 5.91 8.46 21.69
N ARG A 108 5.04 7.50 21.36
CA ARG A 108 4.78 6.35 22.24
C ARG A 108 6.00 5.45 22.39
N ILE A 109 6.87 5.38 21.39
CA ILE A 109 8.13 4.62 21.48
C ILE A 109 9.15 5.39 22.32
N LEU A 110 9.28 6.70 22.13
CA LEU A 110 10.30 7.52 22.79
C LEU A 110 9.94 7.92 24.22
N TYR A 111 8.69 8.32 24.43
CA TYR A 111 8.21 8.92 25.68
C TYR A 111 7.21 8.04 26.44
N GLY A 112 6.60 7.05 25.78
CA GLY A 112 5.57 6.19 26.39
C GLY A 112 4.16 6.82 26.42
N HIS A 113 3.98 7.98 25.81
CA HIS A 113 2.71 8.67 25.63
C HIS A 113 2.78 9.56 24.40
N VAL A 114 1.63 10.03 23.94
CA VAL A 114 1.53 11.11 22.95
C VAL A 114 1.48 12.45 23.66
N ILE A 115 2.16 13.44 23.08
CA ILE A 115 2.10 14.83 23.51
C ILE A 115 0.93 15.51 22.80
N ASP A 116 -0.15 15.76 23.54
CA ASP A 116 -1.35 16.46 23.07
C ASP A 116 -1.37 17.87 23.65
N PHE A 117 -1.74 18.88 22.86
CA PHE A 117 -1.55 20.27 23.31
C PHE A 117 -2.54 21.32 22.79
N ILE A 118 -3.44 20.94 21.89
CA ILE A 118 -4.45 21.83 21.30
C ILE A 118 -5.82 21.44 21.86
N ALA A 119 -6.56 22.38 22.39
CA ALA A 119 -7.94 22.20 22.84
C ALA A 119 -8.83 23.32 22.28
N ILE A 120 -10.09 22.98 21.97
CA ILE A 120 -11.13 23.93 21.60
C ILE A 120 -12.16 23.97 22.71
N GLN A 121 -12.49 25.16 23.19
CA GLN A 121 -13.48 25.36 24.25
C GLN A 121 -14.54 26.37 23.84
N LEU A 122 -15.79 25.91 23.78
CA LEU A 122 -16.97 26.75 23.55
C LEU A 122 -17.93 26.67 24.74
N LYS A 123 -17.96 27.73 25.54
CA LYS A 123 -18.82 27.84 26.75
C LYS A 123 -18.60 26.64 27.69
N THR A 124 -19.54 25.70 27.70
CA THR A 124 -19.54 24.49 28.54
C THR A 124 -19.05 23.24 27.80
N TRP A 125 -18.79 23.33 26.50
CA TRP A 125 -18.29 22.22 25.70
C TRP A 125 -16.79 22.35 25.48
N HIS A 126 -16.08 21.24 25.68
CA HIS A 126 -14.65 21.09 25.45
C HIS A 126 -14.42 19.99 24.44
N SER A 127 -13.56 20.24 23.45
CA SER A 127 -13.08 19.19 22.57
C SER A 127 -12.14 18.25 23.34
N PRO A 128 -11.96 17.01 22.86
CA PRO A 128 -10.75 16.25 23.15
C PRO A 128 -9.51 17.08 22.83
N ILE A 129 -8.40 16.80 23.51
CA ILE A 129 -7.12 17.48 23.30
C ILE A 129 -6.35 16.69 22.24
N TRP A 130 -5.75 17.41 21.31
CA TRP A 130 -5.24 16.88 20.05
C TRP A 130 -3.92 17.58 19.70
N ASN A 131 -3.22 17.02 18.73
CA ASN A 131 -1.94 17.56 18.25
C ASN A 131 -1.97 17.75 16.73
N ILE A 132 -0.84 18.20 16.17
CA ILE A 132 -0.72 18.42 14.72
C ILE A 132 -0.85 17.10 13.94
N ALA A 133 -0.28 15.98 14.43
CA ALA A 133 -0.49 14.66 13.84
C ALA A 133 -1.98 14.28 13.71
N ASP A 134 -2.85 14.67 14.63
CA ASP A 134 -4.30 14.39 14.53
C ASP A 134 -4.99 15.30 13.50
N VAL A 135 -4.62 16.58 13.47
CA VAL A 135 -5.12 17.55 12.47
C VAL A 135 -4.80 17.08 11.05
N VAL A 136 -3.55 16.70 10.81
CA VAL A 136 -3.11 16.27 9.47
C VAL A 136 -3.72 14.93 9.08
N GLN A 137 -4.00 14.03 10.02
CA GLN A 137 -4.76 12.81 9.72
C GLN A 137 -6.13 13.13 9.14
N TRP A 138 -6.88 14.09 9.70
CA TRP A 138 -8.15 14.55 9.14
C TRP A 138 -8.01 15.11 7.72
N VAL A 139 -6.95 15.88 7.46
CA VAL A 139 -6.63 16.37 6.10
C VAL A 139 -6.35 15.19 5.15
N GLY A 140 -5.56 14.21 5.59
CA GLY A 140 -5.27 12.99 4.84
C GLY A 140 -6.55 12.21 4.50
N TYR A 141 -7.44 12.02 5.48
CA TYR A 141 -8.75 11.39 5.29
C TYR A 141 -9.59 12.16 4.27
N ALA A 142 -9.69 13.49 4.39
CA ALA A 142 -10.46 14.31 3.46
C ALA A 142 -9.94 14.18 2.02
N LEU A 143 -8.62 14.17 1.82
CA LEU A 143 -8.00 13.99 0.49
C LEU A 143 -8.25 12.59 -0.09
N ILE A 144 -8.20 11.55 0.75
CA ILE A 144 -8.52 10.17 0.35
C ILE A 144 -9.98 10.09 -0.10
N VAL A 145 -10.91 10.57 0.73
CA VAL A 145 -12.36 10.58 0.44
C VAL A 145 -12.65 11.37 -0.84
N TYR A 146 -12.09 12.58 -0.96
CA TYR A 146 -12.20 13.40 -2.16
C TYR A 146 -11.73 12.65 -3.40
N SER A 147 -10.58 11.98 -3.31
CA SER A 147 -10.04 11.23 -4.44
C SER A 147 -10.89 10.02 -4.80
N ILE A 148 -11.50 9.34 -3.82
CA ILE A 148 -12.41 8.22 -4.05
C ILE A 148 -13.68 8.70 -4.75
N ILE A 149 -14.27 9.83 -4.31
CA ILE A 149 -15.48 10.38 -4.91
C ILE A 149 -15.22 10.88 -6.33
N LYS A 150 -14.16 11.67 -6.53
CA LYS A 150 -13.90 12.34 -7.81
C LYS A 150 -13.27 11.43 -8.87
N PHE A 151 -12.45 10.46 -8.44
CA PHE A 151 -11.74 9.56 -9.35
C PHE A 151 -12.17 8.11 -9.15
N GLY A 152 -13.39 7.90 -8.63
CA GLY A 152 -13.98 6.59 -8.37
C GLY A 152 -13.90 5.68 -9.59
N GLU A 153 -14.23 6.16 -10.79
CA GLU A 153 -14.14 5.39 -12.03
C GLU A 153 -12.70 5.01 -12.44
N GLN A 154 -11.69 5.76 -12.01
CA GLN A 154 -10.28 5.40 -12.28
C GLN A 154 -9.75 4.39 -11.27
N ILE A 155 -10.31 4.39 -10.05
CA ILE A 155 -10.02 3.42 -8.99
C ILE A 155 -10.80 2.13 -9.25
N TRP A 156 -12.05 2.26 -9.69
CA TRP A 156 -13.06 1.23 -9.95
C TRP A 156 -13.64 1.41 -11.36
N PRO A 157 -12.90 1.05 -12.42
CA PRO A 157 -13.38 1.24 -13.79
C PRO A 157 -14.63 0.41 -14.07
N ASP A 158 -15.75 1.11 -14.26
CA ASP A 158 -17.00 0.51 -14.69
C ASP A 158 -16.84 -0.07 -16.11
N ASN A 159 -17.22 -1.34 -16.25
CA ASN A 159 -17.42 -2.04 -17.53
C ASN A 159 -16.20 -2.45 -18.39
N ASN A 160 -15.01 -2.65 -17.83
CA ASN A 160 -13.98 -3.46 -18.54
C ASN A 160 -13.21 -4.47 -17.67
N SER A 161 -13.72 -4.74 -16.47
CA SER A 161 -13.23 -5.86 -15.68
C SER A 161 -13.81 -7.14 -16.28
N ARG A 162 -12.93 -8.04 -16.76
CA ARG A 162 -13.32 -9.45 -16.80
C ARG A 162 -13.84 -9.76 -15.39
N LYS A 163 -15.12 -10.12 -15.25
CA LYS A 163 -15.71 -10.60 -13.99
C LYS A 163 -14.92 -11.78 -13.40
N VAL A 164 -14.06 -12.40 -14.21
CA VAL A 164 -13.12 -13.45 -13.80
C VAL A 164 -11.85 -12.82 -13.24
N PHE A 165 -11.71 -12.87 -11.91
CA PHE A 165 -10.54 -12.42 -11.14
C PHE A 165 -9.21 -13.13 -11.49
N TRP A 166 -9.27 -14.20 -12.28
CA TRP A 166 -8.12 -15.02 -12.62
C TRP A 166 -8.02 -15.16 -14.15
N VAL A 167 -6.93 -14.65 -14.72
CA VAL A 167 -6.58 -14.80 -16.15
C VAL A 167 -5.72 -16.04 -16.33
N ASN A 168 -4.68 -16.20 -15.52
CA ASN A 168 -3.84 -17.40 -15.47
C ASN A 168 -3.71 -17.84 -14.00
N LYS A 169 -4.62 -18.71 -13.55
CA LYS A 169 -4.71 -19.14 -12.15
C LYS A 169 -3.37 -19.66 -11.62
N ARG A 170 -2.65 -20.49 -12.39
CA ARG A 170 -1.38 -21.07 -11.96
C ARG A 170 -0.32 -20.00 -11.74
N PHE A 171 -0.13 -19.09 -12.70
CA PHE A 171 0.85 -18.00 -12.56
C PHE A 171 0.49 -17.04 -11.42
N GLN A 172 -0.76 -16.60 -11.37
CA GLN A 172 -1.21 -15.59 -10.41
C GLN A 172 -1.21 -16.12 -8.97
N ILE A 173 -1.59 -17.39 -8.75
CA ILE A 173 -1.49 -18.02 -7.42
C ILE A 173 -0.02 -18.13 -7.00
N LYS A 174 0.87 -18.60 -7.89
CA LYS A 174 2.31 -18.68 -7.58
C LYS A 174 2.90 -17.32 -7.23
N TYR A 175 2.56 -16.28 -8.00
CA TYR A 175 3.02 -14.92 -7.77
C TYR A 175 2.49 -14.34 -6.45
N SER A 176 1.20 -14.54 -6.17
CA SER A 176 0.56 -14.07 -4.93
C SER A 176 1.10 -14.82 -3.70
N ALA A 177 1.33 -16.12 -3.83
CA ALA A 177 1.94 -16.95 -2.79
C ALA A 177 3.39 -16.54 -2.53
N LEU A 178 4.18 -16.24 -3.57
CA LEU A 178 5.55 -15.74 -3.41
C LEU A 178 5.57 -14.43 -2.61
N PHE A 179 4.69 -13.49 -2.94
CA PHE A 179 4.57 -12.21 -2.23
C PHE A 179 4.18 -12.41 -0.76
N MET A 180 3.25 -13.33 -0.51
CA MET A 180 2.84 -13.73 0.85
C MET A 180 3.99 -14.41 1.61
N VAL A 181 4.76 -15.30 0.98
CA VAL A 181 5.91 -16.00 1.62
C VAL A 181 7.01 -15.02 2.01
N VAL A 182 7.34 -14.06 1.14
CA VAL A 182 8.31 -13.00 1.47
C VAL A 182 7.83 -12.18 2.67
N GLY A 183 6.54 -11.82 2.69
CA GLY A 183 5.94 -11.16 3.83
C GLY A 183 5.98 -11.97 5.11
N LEU A 184 5.60 -13.26 5.04
CA LEU A 184 5.64 -14.18 6.17
C LEU A 184 7.05 -14.31 6.74
N PHE A 185 8.07 -14.34 5.90
CA PHE A 185 9.46 -14.38 6.35
C PHE A 185 9.83 -13.11 7.13
N LEU A 186 9.44 -11.93 6.64
CA LEU A 186 9.63 -10.66 7.37
C LEU A 186 8.84 -10.64 8.69
N THR A 187 7.61 -11.18 8.70
CA THR A 187 6.84 -11.30 9.94
C THR A 187 7.49 -12.24 10.94
N LEU A 188 8.08 -13.33 10.48
CA LEU A 188 8.77 -14.29 11.35
C LEU A 188 10.01 -13.67 11.97
N ILE A 189 10.81 -12.94 11.19
CA ILE A 189 11.95 -12.19 11.71
C ILE A 189 11.49 -11.18 12.77
N SER A 190 10.46 -10.40 12.45
CA SER A 190 9.90 -9.43 13.41
C SER A 190 9.38 -10.11 14.67
N LEU A 191 8.73 -11.28 14.55
CA LEU A 191 8.25 -12.05 15.70
C LEU A 191 9.40 -12.47 16.61
N VAL A 192 10.45 -13.04 16.03
CA VAL A 192 11.62 -13.51 16.80
C VAL A 192 12.26 -12.36 17.54
N PHE A 193 12.51 -11.23 16.87
CA PHE A 193 13.09 -10.05 17.52
C PHE A 193 12.19 -9.50 18.62
N SER A 194 10.91 -9.28 18.32
CA SER A 194 9.93 -8.69 19.24
C SER A 194 9.68 -9.59 20.46
N TYR A 195 9.53 -10.89 20.26
CA TYR A 195 9.35 -11.86 21.34
C TYR A 195 10.60 -11.99 22.20
N THR A 196 11.79 -12.06 21.58
CA THR A 196 13.06 -12.18 22.33
C THR A 196 13.28 -10.95 23.19
N TYR A 197 13.14 -9.76 22.62
CA TYR A 197 13.27 -8.51 23.36
C TYR A 197 12.27 -8.41 24.52
N LEU A 198 11.00 -8.75 24.25
CA LEU A 198 9.96 -8.77 25.27
C LEU A 198 10.30 -9.72 26.42
N LYS A 199 10.67 -10.96 26.08
CA LYS A 199 10.98 -11.99 27.07
C LYS A 199 12.18 -11.57 27.94
N VAL A 200 13.27 -11.13 27.32
CA VAL A 200 14.48 -10.65 28.04
C VAL A 200 14.11 -9.53 29.01
N THR A 201 13.30 -8.57 28.56
CA THR A 201 12.95 -7.44 29.41
C THR A 201 12.01 -7.85 30.57
N ILE A 202 11.08 -8.78 30.35
CA ILE A 202 10.24 -9.33 31.43
C ILE A 202 11.13 -10.04 32.47
N GLU A 203 12.12 -10.80 32.02
CA GLU A 203 13.05 -11.52 32.89
C GLU A 203 13.94 -10.56 33.70
N GLU A 204 14.41 -9.45 33.09
CA GLU A 204 15.20 -8.40 33.73
C GLU A 204 14.41 -7.58 34.75
N VAL A 205 13.18 -7.17 34.42
CA VAL A 205 12.37 -6.29 35.28
C VAL A 205 11.57 -7.09 36.32
N GLY A 206 11.06 -8.25 35.93
CA GLY A 206 10.15 -9.08 36.73
C GLY A 206 10.83 -10.17 37.56
N GLY A 207 12.16 -10.28 37.47
CA GLY A 207 12.97 -11.23 38.23
C GLY A 207 12.61 -12.69 37.97
N GLN A 208 13.00 -13.22 36.79
CA GLN A 208 12.84 -14.63 36.36
C GLN A 208 11.51 -15.34 36.77
N ASN A 209 10.43 -14.59 36.99
CA ASN A 209 9.16 -15.16 37.44
C ASN A 209 8.42 -15.74 36.23
N PRO A 210 8.24 -17.07 36.14
CA PRO A 210 7.61 -17.70 34.98
C PRO A 210 6.18 -17.22 34.75
N ALA A 211 5.47 -16.82 35.82
CA ALA A 211 4.09 -16.34 35.74
C ALA A 211 3.96 -14.97 35.04
N LEU A 212 5.00 -14.13 35.09
CA LEU A 212 5.01 -12.86 34.37
C LEU A 212 5.25 -13.09 32.88
N VAL A 213 6.11 -14.05 32.53
CA VAL A 213 6.36 -14.41 31.14
C VAL A 213 5.08 -14.94 30.49
N THR A 214 4.37 -15.88 31.12
CA THR A 214 3.10 -16.38 30.56
C THR A 214 2.02 -15.30 30.49
N LYS A 215 1.84 -14.50 31.55
CA LYS A 215 0.84 -13.43 31.59
C LYS A 215 0.99 -12.40 30.46
N PHE A 216 2.21 -12.16 29.99
CA PHE A 216 2.51 -11.06 29.07
C PHE A 216 3.00 -11.50 27.68
N ALA A 217 3.81 -12.56 27.60
CA ALA A 217 4.32 -13.07 26.33
C ALA A 217 3.25 -13.85 25.55
N GLU A 218 2.34 -14.56 26.21
CA GLU A 218 1.27 -15.29 25.51
C GLU A 218 0.27 -14.35 24.81
N PRO A 219 -0.32 -13.33 25.47
CA PRO A 219 -1.19 -12.38 24.78
C PRO A 219 -0.47 -11.65 23.64
N PHE A 220 0.82 -11.36 23.81
CA PHE A 220 1.65 -10.78 22.75
C PHE A 220 1.74 -11.72 21.53
N LEU A 221 2.02 -13.02 21.74
CA LEU A 221 2.07 -14.00 20.67
C LEU A 221 0.73 -14.14 19.94
N TYR A 222 -0.39 -14.18 20.67
CA TYR A 222 -1.72 -14.25 20.04
C TYR A 222 -2.05 -13.00 19.23
N SER A 223 -1.75 -11.82 19.77
CA SER A 223 -1.96 -10.54 19.07
C SER A 223 -1.09 -10.43 17.82
N PHE A 224 0.18 -10.85 17.92
CA PHE A 224 1.09 -10.90 16.78
C PHE A 224 0.60 -11.88 15.71
N ALA A 225 0.18 -13.08 16.12
CA ALA A 225 -0.33 -14.10 15.21
C ALA A 225 -1.56 -13.61 14.43
N ALA A 226 -2.51 -12.96 15.12
CA ALA A 226 -3.67 -12.35 14.48
C ALA A 226 -3.26 -11.30 13.44
N LEU A 227 -2.34 -10.41 13.80
CA LEU A 227 -1.82 -9.37 12.90
C LEU A 227 -1.09 -9.98 11.68
N ALA A 228 -0.28 -11.02 11.89
CA ALA A 228 0.44 -11.72 10.84
C ALA A 228 -0.50 -12.43 9.85
N VAL A 229 -1.59 -13.03 10.35
CA VAL A 229 -2.64 -13.64 9.51
C VAL A 229 -3.32 -12.56 8.66
N THR A 230 -3.76 -11.46 9.26
CA THR A 230 -4.38 -10.35 8.53
C THR A 230 -3.42 -9.79 7.46
N PHE A 231 -2.16 -9.58 7.81
CA PHE A 231 -1.14 -9.11 6.87
C PHE A 231 -0.92 -10.09 5.71
N SER A 232 -0.91 -11.39 5.98
CA SER A 232 -0.74 -12.42 4.94
C SER A 232 -1.92 -12.45 3.96
N ILE A 233 -3.15 -12.33 4.46
CA ILE A 233 -4.36 -12.23 3.63
C ILE A 233 -4.30 -10.98 2.74
N VAL A 234 -3.87 -9.85 3.31
CA VAL A 234 -3.69 -8.59 2.59
C VAL A 234 -2.62 -8.74 1.51
N LEU A 235 -1.44 -9.30 1.82
CA LEU A 235 -0.36 -9.54 0.85
C LEU A 235 -0.78 -10.46 -0.28
N PHE A 236 -1.51 -11.53 0.01
CA PHE A 236 -2.02 -12.44 -1.02
C PHE A 236 -3.02 -11.72 -1.94
N SER A 237 -3.93 -10.92 -1.36
CA SER A 237 -4.90 -10.13 -2.11
C SER A 237 -4.23 -9.09 -3.00
N ILE A 238 -3.16 -8.47 -2.51
CA ILE A 238 -2.34 -7.53 -3.27
C ILE A 238 -1.57 -8.24 -4.38
N GLY A 239 -0.90 -9.36 -4.08
CA GLY A 239 -0.21 -10.16 -5.09
C GLY A 239 -1.15 -10.56 -6.22
N LYS A 240 -2.41 -10.87 -5.90
CA LYS A 240 -3.46 -11.13 -6.87
C LYS A 240 -3.75 -9.89 -7.73
N LEU A 241 -3.93 -8.71 -7.13
CA LEU A 241 -4.15 -7.45 -7.86
C LEU A 241 -2.97 -7.09 -8.78
N ILE A 242 -1.72 -7.18 -8.30
CA ILE A 242 -0.52 -6.90 -9.11
C ILE A 242 -0.43 -7.89 -10.27
N SER A 243 -0.62 -9.18 -9.99
CA SER A 243 -0.50 -10.22 -11.00
C SER A 243 -1.48 -10.02 -12.16
N GLN A 244 -2.63 -9.36 -11.95
CA GLN A 244 -3.57 -9.05 -13.03
C GLN A 244 -3.01 -8.03 -14.03
N ARG A 245 -2.30 -6.99 -13.54
CA ARG A 245 -1.70 -5.96 -14.40
C ARG A 245 -0.57 -6.50 -15.27
N ILE A 246 0.07 -7.60 -14.85
CA ILE A 246 1.17 -8.26 -15.56
C ILE A 246 0.65 -9.39 -16.46
N ALA A 247 -0.17 -10.31 -15.92
CA ALA A 247 -0.58 -11.52 -16.62
C ALA A 247 -1.59 -11.24 -17.74
N GLY A 248 -2.46 -10.23 -17.58
CA GLY A 248 -3.45 -9.87 -18.59
C GLY A 248 -2.81 -9.48 -19.93
N PRO A 249 -1.88 -8.52 -19.94
CA PRO A 249 -1.17 -8.08 -21.15
C PRO A 249 -0.39 -9.18 -21.84
N LEU A 250 0.37 -9.97 -21.07
CA LEU A 250 1.17 -11.06 -21.60
C LEU A 250 0.29 -12.12 -22.27
N PHE A 251 -0.79 -12.53 -21.61
CA PHE A 251 -1.71 -13.52 -22.17
C PHE A 251 -2.49 -12.99 -23.39
N ALA A 252 -2.87 -11.70 -23.38
CA ALA A 252 -3.52 -11.08 -24.53
C ALA A 252 -2.57 -11.00 -25.74
N PHE A 253 -1.30 -10.71 -25.50
CA PHE A 253 -0.26 -10.69 -26.53
C PHE A 253 0.06 -12.09 -27.05
N GLU A 254 0.20 -13.10 -26.17
CA GLU A 254 0.37 -14.50 -26.56
C GLU A 254 -0.80 -14.99 -27.44
N ARG A 255 -2.04 -14.71 -27.04
CA ARG A 255 -3.21 -15.03 -27.85
C ARG A 255 -3.17 -14.34 -29.22
N PHE A 256 -2.79 -13.07 -29.27
CA PHE A 256 -2.61 -12.35 -30.53
C PHE A 256 -1.58 -13.04 -31.44
N LEU A 257 -0.44 -13.47 -30.89
CA LEU A 257 0.58 -14.19 -31.67
C LEU A 257 0.05 -15.52 -32.19
N ASN A 258 -0.66 -16.31 -31.37
CA ASN A 258 -1.24 -17.59 -31.80
C ASN A 258 -2.28 -17.39 -32.91
N GLU A 259 -3.17 -16.40 -32.78
CA GLU A 259 -4.14 -16.06 -33.84
C GLU A 259 -3.43 -15.63 -35.13
N ALA A 260 -2.38 -14.82 -35.03
CA ALA A 260 -1.60 -14.36 -36.18
C ALA A 260 -0.85 -15.52 -36.86
N LEU A 261 -0.31 -16.48 -36.10
CA LEU A 261 0.32 -17.69 -36.64
C LEU A 261 -0.68 -18.62 -37.35
N GLU A 262 -1.93 -18.67 -36.88
CA GLU A 262 -3.02 -19.39 -37.54
C GLU A 262 -3.59 -18.64 -38.76
N GLY A 263 -3.04 -17.47 -39.11
CA GLY A 263 -3.50 -16.65 -40.23
C GLY A 263 -4.81 -15.88 -39.96
N LYS A 264 -5.33 -15.93 -38.73
CA LYS A 264 -6.57 -15.25 -38.34
C LYS A 264 -6.28 -13.77 -38.03
N ASN A 265 -7.27 -12.90 -38.28
CA ASN A 265 -7.21 -11.47 -37.95
C ASN A 265 -6.08 -10.65 -38.63
N LEU A 266 -5.47 -11.17 -39.69
CA LEU A 266 -4.45 -10.48 -40.52
C LEU A 266 -5.04 -9.63 -41.66
N THR A 267 -6.25 -9.10 -41.51
CA THR A 267 -6.85 -8.21 -42.52
C THR A 267 -6.62 -6.73 -42.15
N LYS A 268 -6.69 -5.81 -43.12
CA LYS A 268 -6.63 -4.35 -42.85
C LYS A 268 -7.68 -3.89 -41.82
N GLN A 269 -8.75 -4.66 -41.62
CA GLN A 269 -9.84 -4.44 -40.67
C GLN A 269 -9.71 -5.22 -39.34
N GLY A 270 -8.70 -6.09 -39.19
CA GLY A 270 -8.49 -6.87 -37.97
C GLY A 270 -8.22 -5.96 -36.76
N GLN A 271 -8.81 -6.29 -35.60
CA GLN A 271 -8.63 -5.49 -34.38
C GLN A 271 -7.17 -5.51 -33.94
N ALA A 272 -6.53 -4.34 -33.94
CA ALA A 272 -5.24 -4.15 -33.30
C ALA A 272 -5.32 -4.53 -31.81
N LEU A 273 -4.30 -5.21 -31.28
CA LEU A 273 -4.24 -5.55 -29.86
C LEU A 273 -4.35 -4.27 -29.04
N LYS A 274 -5.41 -4.17 -28.23
CA LYS A 274 -5.66 -3.04 -27.33
C LYS A 274 -5.72 -3.55 -25.89
N LEU A 275 -4.79 -3.07 -25.07
CA LEU A 275 -4.67 -3.39 -23.65
C LEU A 275 -5.45 -2.37 -22.81
N ARG A 276 -5.69 -2.67 -21.53
CA ARG A 276 -6.44 -1.75 -20.64
C ARG A 276 -5.57 -0.58 -20.20
N ALA A 277 -6.17 0.54 -19.80
CA ALA A 277 -5.40 1.74 -19.42
C ALA A 277 -4.46 1.51 -18.22
N GLY A 278 -4.79 0.58 -17.31
CA GLY A 278 -4.01 0.26 -16.11
C GLY A 278 -3.12 -0.99 -16.21
N ASP A 279 -3.03 -1.59 -17.40
CA ASP A 279 -2.19 -2.74 -17.67
C ASP A 279 -0.72 -2.34 -17.81
N ASP A 280 0.20 -3.18 -17.34
CA ASP A 280 1.63 -3.01 -17.63
C ASP A 280 1.94 -3.46 -19.07
N PHE A 281 3.16 -3.22 -19.53
CA PHE A 281 3.62 -3.62 -20.88
C PHE A 281 2.79 -3.02 -22.04
N LYS A 282 2.25 -1.79 -21.88
CA LYS A 282 1.51 -1.09 -22.94
C LYS A 282 2.20 -1.02 -24.31
N HIS A 283 3.53 -1.05 -24.33
CA HIS A 283 4.30 -1.09 -25.58
C HIS A 283 4.01 -2.32 -26.45
N LEU A 284 3.46 -3.39 -25.89
CA LEU A 284 3.02 -4.58 -26.62
C LEU A 284 1.93 -4.28 -27.65
N GLU A 285 1.11 -3.23 -27.45
CA GLU A 285 0.14 -2.78 -28.47
C GLU A 285 0.86 -2.35 -29.76
N LYS A 286 1.93 -1.55 -29.63
CA LYS A 286 2.74 -1.09 -30.75
C LYS A 286 3.51 -2.24 -31.41
N LEU A 287 4.06 -3.15 -30.60
CA LEU A 287 4.78 -4.32 -31.10
C LEU A 287 3.84 -5.27 -31.87
N ALA A 288 2.63 -5.51 -31.35
CA ALA A 288 1.62 -6.30 -32.02
C ALA A 288 1.26 -5.70 -33.38
N GLU A 289 1.09 -4.38 -33.45
CA GLU A 289 0.79 -3.70 -34.71
C GLU A 289 1.94 -3.80 -35.72
N GLN A 290 3.19 -3.67 -35.28
CA GLN A 290 4.36 -3.87 -36.14
C GLN A 290 4.43 -5.30 -36.69
N ILE A 291 4.16 -6.31 -35.86
CA ILE A 291 4.12 -7.72 -36.26
C ILE A 291 3.00 -7.94 -37.29
N ARG A 292 1.81 -7.39 -37.05
CA ARG A 292 0.66 -7.48 -37.95
C ARG A 292 0.98 -6.92 -39.34
N ILE A 293 1.53 -5.71 -39.41
CA ILE A 293 1.91 -5.05 -40.67
C ILE A 293 2.93 -5.91 -41.43
N LYS A 294 3.93 -6.45 -40.74
CA LYS A 294 4.96 -7.29 -41.36
C LYS A 294 4.41 -8.61 -41.90
N LEU A 295 3.51 -9.27 -41.16
CA LEU A 295 2.85 -10.50 -41.60
C LEU A 295 1.94 -10.26 -42.81
N ILE A 296 1.20 -9.15 -42.84
CA ILE A 296 0.39 -8.76 -44.01
C ILE A 296 1.28 -8.61 -45.25
N LYS A 297 2.44 -7.95 -45.11
CA LYS A 297 3.38 -7.75 -46.21
C LYS A 297 3.93 -9.08 -46.74
N ILE A 298 4.38 -9.96 -45.84
CA ILE A 298 4.90 -11.29 -46.20
C ILE A 298 3.83 -12.11 -46.93
N ASN A 299 2.58 -12.08 -46.44
CA ASN A 299 1.50 -12.83 -47.07
C ASN A 299 1.13 -12.27 -48.47
N ALA A 300 1.21 -10.95 -48.65
CA ALA A 300 1.01 -10.32 -49.95
C ALA A 300 2.13 -10.67 -50.95
N GLU A 301 3.40 -10.59 -50.53
CA GLU A 301 4.57 -10.99 -51.34
C GLU A 301 4.45 -12.46 -51.79
N LYS A 302 4.06 -13.36 -50.87
CA LYS A 302 3.89 -14.78 -51.17
C LYS A 302 2.76 -15.07 -52.17
N ILE A 303 1.67 -14.29 -52.11
CA ILE A 303 0.57 -14.41 -53.09
C ILE A 303 1.04 -13.97 -54.48
N ILE A 304 1.83 -12.90 -54.58
CA ILE A 304 2.37 -12.41 -55.85
C ILE A 304 3.28 -13.47 -56.49
N GLU A 305 4.24 -14.03 -55.75
CA GLU A 305 5.11 -15.12 -56.24
C GLU A 305 4.31 -16.34 -56.73
N THR A 306 3.21 -16.68 -56.05
CA THR A 306 2.38 -17.83 -56.44
C THR A 306 1.60 -17.57 -57.73
N ILE A 307 1.23 -16.31 -58.00
CA ILE A 307 0.55 -15.92 -59.25
C ILE A 307 1.53 -15.91 -60.41
N GLU A 308 2.70 -15.29 -60.25
CA GLU A 308 3.75 -15.25 -61.28
C GLU A 308 4.19 -16.66 -61.69
N TYR A 309 4.40 -17.57 -60.73
CA TYR A 309 4.77 -18.96 -61.02
C TYR A 309 3.71 -19.72 -61.83
N LYS A 310 2.41 -19.47 -61.57
CA LYS A 310 1.32 -20.09 -62.35
C LYS A 310 1.22 -19.53 -63.77
N GLU A 311 1.45 -18.23 -63.95
CA GLU A 311 1.48 -17.61 -65.28
C GLU A 311 2.66 -18.12 -66.11
N GLU A 312 3.81 -18.44 -65.50
CA GLU A 312 4.94 -19.09 -66.18
C GLU A 312 4.72 -20.57 -66.53
N GLU A 313 3.91 -21.31 -65.76
CA GLU A 313 3.57 -22.72 -66.10
C GLU A 313 2.45 -22.85 -67.15
N GLU A 314 1.60 -21.82 -67.32
CA GLU A 314 0.47 -21.83 -68.27
C GLU A 314 0.75 -21.12 -69.61
N GLY A 315 1.93 -20.48 -69.77
CA GLY A 315 2.37 -19.77 -70.99
C GLY A 315 3.36 -20.53 -71.85
#